data_AF-A0AA46JZ90-F1
#
_entry.id   AF-A0AA46JZ90-F1
#
_cell.length_a   1.000
_cell.length_b   1.000
_cell.length_c   1.000
_cell.angle_alpha   90.00
_cell.angle_beta   90.00
_cell.angle_gamma   90.00
#
_symmetry.space_group_name_H-M   'P 1'
#
loop_
_entity.id
_entity.type
_entity.pdbx_description
1 polymer ?
#
loop_
_entity_poly.entity_id
_entity_poly.type
_entity_poly.pdbx_seq_one_letter_code
_entity_poly.pdbx_strand_id
1 'polypeptide(L)'
;MSNVNAWVGHQVETKIQQKGLTKKFVSEKSGMPYSSLNSKIKGYRGFDLDDIVAIAEAINESPAALLPPQFTAPAIARGAE
;
A
#
# COMPACT_ATOMS: atom_id res chain seq x y z
N MET A 1 8.15 -8.64 14.67
CA MET A 1 7.63 -7.91 13.48
C MET A 1 6.35 -7.22 13.89
N SER A 2 6.13 -5.97 13.49
CA SER A 2 4.84 -5.31 13.79
C SER A 2 3.74 -5.96 12.97
N ASN A 3 2.62 -6.28 13.62
CA ASN A 3 1.39 -6.78 12.96
C ASN A 3 0.97 -5.85 11.79
N VAL A 4 1.28 -4.56 11.91
CA VAL A 4 0.97 -3.53 10.91
C VAL A 4 1.72 -3.73 9.59
N ASN A 5 3.02 -4.05 9.61
CA ASN A 5 3.80 -4.22 8.38
C ASN A 5 3.31 -5.43 7.56
N ALA A 6 3.00 -6.52 8.24
CA ALA A 6 2.44 -7.71 7.61
C ALA A 6 1.05 -7.43 7.02
N TRP A 7 0.22 -6.66 7.74
CA TRP A 7 -1.10 -6.25 7.26
C TRP A 7 -0.99 -5.41 5.98
N VAL A 8 -0.12 -4.39 5.96
CA VAL A 8 0.09 -3.54 4.77
C VAL A 8 0.59 -4.37 3.59
N GLY A 9 1.59 -5.23 3.82
CA GLY A 9 2.11 -6.12 2.79
C GLY A 9 1.04 -7.02 2.18
N HIS A 10 0.18 -7.60 3.02
CA HIS A 10 -0.96 -8.41 2.59
C HIS A 10 -1.99 -7.60 1.80
N GLN A 11 -2.31 -6.38 2.23
CA GLN A 11 -3.25 -5.52 1.49
C GLN A 11 -2.70 -5.13 0.11
N VAL A 12 -1.43 -4.75 0.02
CA VAL A 12 -0.77 -4.45 -1.26
C VAL A 12 -0.86 -5.67 -2.17
N GLU A 13 -0.50 -6.86 -1.69
CA GLU A 13 -0.60 -8.10 -2.47
C GLU A 13 -2.04 -8.41 -2.92
N THR A 14 -3.01 -8.24 -2.03
CA THR A 14 -4.43 -8.44 -2.33
C THR A 14 -4.90 -7.50 -3.44
N LYS A 15 -4.57 -6.21 -3.36
CA LYS A 15 -4.95 -5.21 -4.37
C LYS A 15 -4.30 -5.46 -5.73
N ILE A 16 -3.04 -5.90 -5.73
CA ILE A 16 -2.34 -6.30 -6.97
C ILE A 16 -3.09 -7.47 -7.63
N GLN A 17 -3.44 -8.50 -6.86
CA GLN A 17 -4.15 -9.68 -7.37
C GLN A 17 -5.56 -9.35 -7.86
N GLN A 18 -6.33 -8.56 -7.10
CA GLN A 18 -7.69 -8.14 -7.48
C GLN A 18 -7.74 -7.37 -8.81
N LYS A 19 -6.68 -6.64 -9.14
CA LYS A 19 -6.57 -5.88 -10.38
C LYS A 19 -5.91 -6.66 -11.52
N GLY A 20 -5.56 -7.93 -11.31
CA GLY A 20 -4.88 -8.75 -12.31
C GLY A 20 -3.46 -8.25 -12.66
N LEU A 21 -2.85 -7.48 -11.76
CA LEU A 21 -1.51 -6.93 -11.96
C LEU A 21 -0.44 -7.90 -11.46
N THR A 22 0.78 -7.74 -11.95
CA THR A 22 1.93 -8.50 -11.45
C THR A 22 2.78 -7.61 -10.54
N LYS A 23 3.49 -8.21 -9.58
CA LYS A 23 4.49 -7.48 -8.77
C LYS A 23 5.57 -6.83 -9.64
N LYS A 24 5.88 -7.42 -10.81
CA LYS A 24 6.81 -6.86 -11.79
C LYS A 24 6.28 -5.55 -12.38
N PHE A 25 5.03 -5.55 -12.83
CA PHE A 25 4.37 -4.34 -13.33
C PHE A 25 4.36 -3.22 -12.28
N VAL A 26 4.03 -3.56 -11.03
CA VAL A 26 4.01 -2.58 -9.94
C VAL A 26 5.40 -2.02 -9.66
N SER A 27 6.42 -2.88 -9.63
CA SER A 27 7.82 -2.47 -9.49
C SER A 27 8.26 -1.49 -10.59
N GLU A 28 7.90 -1.78 -11.85
CA GLU A 28 8.21 -0.91 -12.98
C GLU A 28 7.47 0.43 -12.91
N LYS A 29 6.20 0.42 -12.50
CA LYS A 29 5.34 1.61 -12.44
C LYS A 29 5.59 2.50 -11.23
N SER A 30 5.92 1.94 -10.08
CA SER A 30 6.19 2.70 -8.86
C SER A 30 7.65 3.16 -8.76
N GLY A 31 8.53 2.69 -9.65
CA GLY A 31 9.98 2.92 -9.55
C GLY A 31 10.66 2.15 -8.43
N MET A 32 9.92 1.32 -7.67
CA MET A 32 10.46 0.51 -6.59
C MET A 32 11.15 -0.74 -7.14
N PRO A 33 12.39 -1.05 -6.73
CA PRO A 33 13.03 -2.32 -7.11
C PRO A 33 12.19 -3.53 -6.70
N TYR A 34 12.11 -4.55 -7.57
CA TYR A 34 11.27 -5.74 -7.34
C TYR A 34 11.62 -6.46 -6.03
N SER A 35 12.90 -6.55 -5.70
CA SER A 35 13.38 -7.11 -4.43
C SER A 35 12.86 -6.32 -3.24
N SER A 36 12.92 -4.99 -3.29
CA SER A 36 12.38 -4.10 -2.25
C SER A 36 10.87 -4.28 -2.08
N LEU A 37 10.11 -4.29 -3.18
CA LEU A 37 8.67 -4.53 -3.17
C LEU A 37 8.35 -5.88 -2.53
N ASN A 38 9.04 -6.95 -2.96
CA ASN A 38 8.80 -8.29 -2.45
C ASN A 38 9.19 -8.43 -0.96
N SER A 39 10.28 -7.79 -0.52
CA SER A 39 10.67 -7.76 0.89
C SER A 39 9.67 -7.01 1.77
N LYS A 40 9.10 -5.90 1.28
CA LYS A 40 8.06 -5.14 2.00
C LYS A 40 6.74 -5.89 2.05
N ILE A 41 6.31 -6.50 0.94
CA ILE A 41 5.11 -7.37 0.89
C ILE A 41 5.21 -8.53 1.88
N LYS A 42 6.38 -9.16 2.01
CA LYS A 42 6.63 -10.24 2.98
C LYS A 42 6.74 -9.74 4.44
N GLY A 43 6.67 -8.44 4.68
CA GLY A 43 6.76 -7.83 6.01
C GLY A 43 8.19 -7.76 6.57
N TYR A 44 9.22 -8.06 5.79
CA TYR A 44 10.62 -7.95 6.22
C TYR A 44 11.09 -6.50 6.37
N ARG A 45 10.45 -5.57 5.66
CA ARG A 45 10.64 -4.12 5.77
C ARG A 45 9.27 -3.43 5.84
N GLY A 46 9.23 -2.26 6.48
CA GLY A 46 8.04 -1.41 6.47
C GLY A 46 7.87 -0.67 5.16
N PHE A 47 6.65 -0.17 4.92
CA PHE A 47 6.35 0.82 3.89
C PHE A 47 6.39 2.21 4.53
N ASP A 48 7.11 3.14 3.91
CA ASP A 48 6.99 4.57 4.20
C ASP A 48 5.88 5.20 3.35
N LEU A 49 5.61 6.49 3.55
CA LEU A 49 4.53 7.16 2.83
C LEU A 49 4.82 7.30 1.33
N ASP A 50 6.08 7.48 0.94
CA ASP A 50 6.47 7.58 -0.47
C ASP A 50 6.23 6.25 -1.19
N ASP A 51 6.55 5.13 -0.54
CA ASP A 51 6.22 3.80 -1.06
C ASP A 51 4.71 3.64 -1.28
N ILE A 52 3.90 4.05 -0.29
CA ILE A 52 2.44 3.89 -0.33
C ILE A 52 1.85 4.72 -1.47
N VAL A 53 2.29 5.97 -1.64
CA VAL A 53 1.84 6.84 -2.73
C VAL A 53 2.24 6.24 -4.08
N ALA A 54 3.51 5.87 -4.26
CA ALA A 54 4.00 5.34 -5.54
C ALA A 54 3.31 4.01 -5.92
N ILE A 55 3.06 3.12 -4.96
CA ILE A 55 2.33 1.87 -5.20
C ILE A 55 0.86 2.14 -5.51
N ALA A 56 0.22 3.06 -4.78
CA ALA A 56 -1.18 3.41 -5.01
C ALA A 56 -1.40 3.97 -6.42
N GLU A 57 -0.51 4.85 -6.88
CA GLU A 57 -0.50 5.35 -8.26
C GLU A 57 -0.29 4.21 -9.27
N ALA A 58 0.68 3.32 -9.02
CA ALA A 58 0.98 2.20 -9.90
C ALA A 58 -0.20 1.22 -10.08
N ILE A 59 -1.03 1.04 -9.04
CA ILE A 59 -2.20 0.16 -9.08
C ILE A 59 -3.51 0.92 -9.30
N ASN A 60 -3.47 2.25 -9.52
CA ASN A 60 -4.64 3.12 -9.66
C ASN A 60 -5.64 2.99 -8.50
N GLU A 61 -5.15 3.15 -7.26
CA GLU A 61 -5.92 3.17 -6.01
C GLU A 61 -5.65 4.46 -5.24
N SER A 62 -6.53 4.79 -4.29
CA SER A 62 -6.22 5.81 -3.29
C SER A 62 -5.14 5.30 -2.32
N PRO A 63 -4.14 6.12 -1.91
CA PRO A 63 -3.19 5.76 -0.86
C PRO A 63 -3.87 5.25 0.42
N ALA A 64 -5.04 5.81 0.77
CA ALA A 64 -5.82 5.38 1.93
C ALA A 64 -6.29 3.92 1.85
N ALA A 65 -6.45 3.36 0.64
CA ALA A 65 -6.84 1.96 0.43
C ALA A 65 -5.73 0.96 0.79
N LEU A 66 -4.50 1.44 0.97
CA LEU A 66 -3.34 0.64 1.40
C LEU A 66 -3.03 0.83 2.89
N LEU A 67 -3.71 1.77 3.55
CA LEU A 67 -3.49 2.07 4.96
C LEU A 67 -4.35 1.18 5.87
N PRO A 68 -3.79 0.74 7.01
CA PRO A 68 -4.53 0.03 8.05
C PRO A 68 -5.77 0.79 8.53
N PRO A 69 -6.88 0.11 8.89
CA PRO A 69 -8.14 0.78 9.25
C PRO A 69 -8.01 1.71 10.45
N GLN A 70 -7.07 1.43 11.36
CA GLN A 70 -6.77 2.31 12.49
C GLN A 70 -6.17 3.66 12.09
N PHE A 71 -5.68 3.80 10.86
CA PHE A 71 -5.18 5.06 10.29
C PHE A 71 -6.19 5.74 9.36
N THR A 72 -7.30 5.10 9.05
CA THR A 72 -8.42 5.70 8.34
C THR A 72 -9.41 6.25 9.36
N ALA A 73 -9.24 7.50 9.78
CA ALA A 73 -10.29 8.19 10.53
C ALA A 73 -11.43 8.58 9.58
N PRO A 74 -12.71 8.46 9.98
CA PRO A 74 -13.79 9.09 9.23
C PRO A 74 -13.49 10.58 9.16
N ALA A 75 -13.60 11.17 7.97
CA ALA A 75 -13.47 12.60 7.79
C ALA A 75 -14.50 13.27 8.71
N ILE A 76 -14.05 13.87 9.81
CA ILE A 76 -14.94 14.69 10.63
C ILE A 76 -15.28 15.89 9.77
N ALA A 77 -16.49 15.89 9.21
CA ALA A 77 -17.05 17.04 8.55
C ALA A 77 -17.15 18.17 9.59
N ARG A 78 -16.11 19.01 9.68
CA ARG A 78 -16.22 20.31 10.35
C ARG A 78 -17.09 21.19 9.46
N GLY A 79 -18.39 21.21 9.75
CA GLY A 79 -19.35 22.02 9.02
C GLY A 79 -20.77 21.79 9.50
N ALA A 80 -21.05 22.12 10.76
CA ALA A 80 -22.41 22.35 11.25
C ALA A 80 -22.36 23.10 12.59
N GLU A 81 -21.73 24.29 12.64
CA GLU A 81 -22.06 25.40 13.55
C GLU A 81 -21.71 26.72 12.86
#